data_AF-H3GJ84-F1
#
_entry.id   AF-H3GJ84-F1
#
_cell.length_a   1.000
_cell.length_b   1.000
_cell.length_c   1.000
_cell.angle_alpha   90.00
_cell.angle_beta   90.00
_cell.angle_gamma   90.00
#
_symmetry.space_group_name_H-M   'P 1'
#
loop_
_entity.id
_entity.type
_entity.pdbx_description
1 polymer ?
#
loop_
_entity_poly.entity_id
_entity_poly.type
_entity_poly.pdbx_seq_one_letter_code
_entity_poly.pdbx_strand_id
1 'polypeptide(L)'
;MPNSSQPGNPHPTASSDSIAQTNAEIPSPNAASTVDTTPDNVENALDQKPELSHDDLLSTMTPYLTCQRCNSVTFIDVLRVRRKADQLGEREDTTFLYEEVPKCPGCGSTRYLRAGVVSFQEQIEEERNAIKEFERRRVPATALLQRIARGFLGRLEFRRRLVARDRYLRKINRAATRIQTRVRGMQARRRTVIERCLRIISFMAPQILSYALASRPNEPPVFWYTNTAELSVFYWNYREYVRRSGGRPTLIKVENNVLEITRRVLRREHALVSRIQAHWRGLTTRVVFREYKRQKGWLKSIRQSPAVKIQRLVRGDASRRRCRALQVSTKYPTQREAYRREMAAREQQAKALAFRQRLMAKYKQQFQINRTTRMLVPSLTNTAKKYGINSIDEDDEGALGPETHSHIQHSLKSSSSNDRSTGESKAWSGTMPPRNPNAIRFAQIKRQLEGKRGRLRGPRVHILKAQMYAPITEASTQVPVDDRQC
;
A
#
# COMPACT_ATOMS: atom_id res chain seq x y z
N MET A 1 48.53 -20.65 45.86
CA MET A 1 48.23 -22.09 46.03
C MET A 1 46.72 -22.29 45.94
N PRO A 2 46.18 -23.39 45.41
CA PRO A 2 46.55 -24.22 44.25
C PRO A 2 45.47 -24.11 43.12
N ASN A 3 45.84 -24.27 41.85
CA ASN A 3 45.67 -25.48 41.01
C ASN A 3 44.31 -26.18 41.08
N SER A 4 43.57 -26.22 39.96
CA SER A 4 43.43 -27.46 39.17
C SER A 4 42.56 -27.28 37.91
N SER A 5 43.21 -27.53 36.79
CA SER A 5 42.73 -27.81 35.44
C SER A 5 41.92 -29.12 35.32
N GLN A 6 40.86 -29.14 34.52
CA GLN A 6 40.75 -29.94 33.27
C GLN A 6 39.37 -29.82 32.58
N PRO A 7 39.31 -29.86 31.23
CA PRO A 7 38.08 -29.88 30.45
C PRO A 7 37.64 -31.31 30.04
N GLY A 8 36.33 -31.57 30.09
CA GLY A 8 35.72 -32.82 29.65
C GLY A 8 35.47 -32.87 28.13
N ASN A 9 35.82 -34.02 27.55
CA ASN A 9 35.58 -34.42 26.15
C ASN A 9 34.08 -34.55 25.81
N PRO A 10 33.69 -34.31 24.54
CA PRO A 10 32.46 -34.86 23.97
C PRO A 10 32.70 -36.15 23.16
N HIS A 11 31.75 -37.07 23.33
CA HIS A 11 31.53 -38.30 22.57
C HIS A 11 31.53 -38.13 21.04
N PRO A 12 31.97 -39.15 20.26
CA PRO A 12 31.64 -39.28 18.86
C PRO A 12 30.37 -40.13 18.66
N THR A 13 29.40 -39.57 17.94
CA THR A 13 28.26 -40.30 17.37
C THR A 13 28.70 -41.09 16.14
N ALA A 14 28.41 -42.39 16.17
CA ALA A 14 28.52 -43.29 15.04
C ALA A 14 27.48 -42.93 13.96
N SER A 15 27.92 -42.91 12.70
CA SER A 15 27.05 -42.97 11.52
C SER A 15 27.62 -44.03 10.59
N SER A 16 26.88 -45.13 10.49
CA SER A 16 26.85 -46.08 9.39
C SER A 16 26.70 -45.37 8.04
N ASP A 17 27.43 -45.81 7.02
CA ASP A 17 26.87 -45.95 5.67
C ASP A 17 27.79 -46.75 4.72
N SER A 18 27.16 -47.81 4.21
CA SER A 18 27.25 -48.38 2.85
C SER A 18 28.60 -48.62 2.18
N ILE A 19 28.90 -49.92 2.07
CA ILE A 19 29.86 -50.56 1.17
C ILE A 19 29.41 -50.35 -0.28
N ALA A 20 30.28 -49.77 -1.11
CA ALA A 20 30.21 -49.85 -2.57
C ALA A 20 31.56 -50.36 -3.08
N GLN A 21 31.55 -51.60 -3.58
CA GLN A 21 32.65 -52.22 -4.31
C GLN A 21 32.75 -51.59 -5.70
N THR A 22 33.93 -51.09 -6.06
CA THR A 22 34.27 -50.79 -7.45
C THR A 22 35.67 -51.32 -7.74
N ASN A 23 35.71 -52.32 -8.62
CA ASN A 23 36.88 -52.85 -9.30
C ASN A 23 37.59 -51.73 -10.07
N ALA A 24 38.91 -51.62 -9.95
CA ALA A 24 39.74 -50.88 -10.89
C ALA A 24 41.11 -51.55 -11.00
N GLU A 25 41.40 -51.95 -12.22
CA GLU A 25 42.56 -52.69 -12.70
C GLU A 25 43.88 -51.98 -12.45
N ILE A 26 44.90 -52.81 -12.22
CA ILE A 26 46.31 -52.46 -12.11
C ILE A 26 46.89 -52.33 -13.54
N PRO A 27 47.54 -51.21 -13.91
CA PRO A 27 48.48 -51.21 -15.01
C PRO A 27 49.92 -51.17 -14.47
N SER A 28 50.68 -52.22 -14.79
CA SER A 28 52.14 -52.19 -14.77
C SER A 28 52.69 -51.22 -15.83
N PRO A 29 53.82 -50.56 -15.54
CA PRO A 29 54.73 -50.13 -16.59
C PRO A 29 56.11 -50.79 -16.43
N ASN A 30 56.42 -51.70 -17.36
CA ASN A 30 57.79 -52.12 -17.68
C ASN A 30 58.37 -51.10 -18.66
N ALA A 31 59.45 -50.40 -18.28
CA ALA A 31 60.43 -49.81 -19.19
C ALA A 31 61.64 -49.26 -18.40
N ALA A 32 62.75 -49.99 -18.42
CA ALA A 32 64.11 -49.48 -18.21
C ALA A 32 65.02 -50.34 -19.10
N SER A 33 65.31 -49.86 -20.31
CA SER A 33 66.56 -49.16 -20.66
C SER A 33 67.77 -50.10 -20.69
N THR A 34 67.88 -50.80 -21.81
CA THR A 34 69.10 -51.35 -22.41
C THR A 34 69.99 -50.23 -22.92
N VAL A 35 71.22 -50.09 -22.41
CA VAL A 35 72.39 -49.56 -23.14
C VAL A 35 73.67 -50.16 -22.54
N ASP A 36 74.41 -50.83 -23.43
CA ASP A 36 75.86 -51.06 -23.54
C ASP A 36 76.71 -51.45 -22.32
N THR A 37 77.24 -52.66 -22.40
CA THR A 37 78.71 -52.83 -22.27
C THR A 37 79.17 -53.94 -23.21
N THR A 38 80.14 -53.58 -24.04
CA THR A 38 80.82 -54.38 -25.06
C THR A 38 81.60 -55.57 -24.50
N PRO A 39 81.74 -56.67 -25.26
CA PRO A 39 82.69 -57.74 -24.98
C PRO A 39 83.90 -57.59 -25.92
N ASP A 40 85.08 -57.32 -25.37
CA ASP A 40 86.36 -57.51 -26.05
C ASP A 40 87.19 -58.41 -25.15
N ASN A 41 87.33 -59.67 -25.56
CA ASN A 41 88.52 -60.19 -26.24
C ASN A 41 89.65 -60.45 -25.23
N VAL A 42 90.02 -61.72 -25.10
CA VAL A 42 91.37 -62.23 -25.44
C VAL A 42 91.42 -63.69 -25.01
N GLU A 43 91.43 -64.55 -26.04
CA GLU A 43 92.30 -65.72 -26.20
C GLU A 43 92.55 -66.59 -24.97
N ASN A 44 91.88 -67.74 -24.91
CA ASN A 44 92.54 -68.93 -24.38
C ASN A 44 92.85 -69.85 -25.57
N ALA A 45 94.13 -69.83 -25.91
CA ALA A 45 94.79 -70.71 -26.84
C ALA A 45 94.46 -72.17 -26.52
N LEU A 46 93.98 -72.86 -27.57
CA LEU A 46 94.17 -74.28 -27.73
C LEU A 46 95.67 -74.54 -27.84
N ASP A 47 96.32 -74.72 -26.69
CA ASP A 47 97.65 -75.31 -26.64
C ASP A 47 97.50 -76.82 -26.45
N GLN A 48 98.06 -77.51 -27.43
CA GLN A 48 98.16 -78.94 -27.58
C GLN A 48 98.77 -79.54 -26.31
N LYS A 49 98.05 -80.47 -25.66
CA LYS A 49 98.65 -81.39 -24.71
C LYS A 49 98.81 -82.76 -25.39
N PRO A 50 100.04 -83.29 -25.46
CA PRO A 50 100.30 -84.57 -26.10
C PRO A 50 99.56 -85.69 -25.35
N GLU A 51 99.06 -86.67 -26.11
CA GLU A 51 98.65 -87.96 -25.57
C GLU A 51 99.87 -88.62 -24.92
N LEU A 52 100.04 -88.35 -23.63
CA LEU A 52 100.97 -89.04 -22.75
C LEU A 52 100.23 -90.21 -22.13
N SER A 53 100.86 -91.38 -22.22
CA SER A 53 100.45 -92.64 -21.62
C SER A 53 100.00 -92.45 -20.16
N HIS A 54 99.01 -93.24 -19.76
CA HIS A 54 98.40 -93.17 -18.42
C HIS A 54 99.41 -93.44 -17.27
N ASP A 55 100.61 -93.91 -17.61
CA ASP A 55 101.71 -94.24 -16.69
C ASP A 55 102.70 -93.07 -16.45
N ASP A 56 102.81 -92.07 -17.35
CA ASP A 56 103.72 -90.92 -17.16
C ASP A 56 103.07 -89.71 -16.45
N LEU A 57 101.72 -89.66 -16.40
CA LEU A 57 100.95 -88.64 -15.65
C LEU A 57 100.98 -88.86 -14.12
N LEU A 58 101.48 -90.00 -13.65
CA LEU A 58 101.49 -90.37 -12.24
C LEU A 58 102.75 -89.89 -11.49
N SER A 59 103.77 -89.38 -12.21
CA SER A 59 105.04 -88.89 -11.62
C SER A 59 105.06 -87.37 -11.36
N THR A 60 104.03 -86.62 -11.74
CA THR A 60 103.97 -85.14 -11.60
C THR A 60 102.90 -84.61 -10.63
N MET A 61 102.14 -85.47 -9.97
CA MET A 61 101.21 -85.03 -8.92
C MET A 61 101.96 -84.66 -7.64
N THR A 62 102.20 -83.36 -7.45
CA THR A 62 102.77 -82.84 -6.20
C THR A 62 101.86 -83.16 -5.01
N PRO A 63 102.39 -83.72 -3.90
CA PRO A 63 101.60 -84.14 -2.74
C PRO A 63 101.16 -82.96 -1.85
N TYR A 64 101.23 -81.73 -2.36
CA TYR A 64 100.96 -80.51 -1.61
C TYR A 64 99.74 -79.80 -2.19
N LEU A 65 98.82 -79.39 -1.32
CA LEU A 65 97.75 -78.46 -1.64
C LEU A 65 98.01 -77.14 -0.94
N THR A 66 97.86 -76.01 -1.62
CA THR A 66 97.88 -74.69 -0.98
C THR A 66 96.48 -74.10 -0.93
N CYS A 67 96.12 -73.54 0.22
CA CYS A 67 94.82 -72.90 0.34
C CYS A 67 94.87 -71.46 -0.18
N GLN A 68 94.01 -71.11 -1.14
CA GLN A 68 93.89 -69.77 -1.71
C GLN A 68 93.50 -68.70 -0.67
N ARG A 69 92.93 -69.09 0.47
CA ARG A 69 92.45 -68.17 1.51
C ARG A 69 93.44 -67.98 2.68
N CYS A 70 94.12 -69.06 3.08
CA CYS A 70 95.06 -69.08 4.21
C CYS A 70 96.53 -69.03 3.77
N ASN A 71 96.81 -69.28 2.48
CA ASN A 71 98.13 -69.60 1.92
C ASN A 71 98.87 -70.76 2.63
N SER A 72 98.19 -71.54 3.48
CA SER A 72 98.82 -72.65 4.18
C SER A 72 98.89 -73.87 3.27
N VAL A 73 100.00 -74.58 3.35
CA VAL A 73 100.23 -75.83 2.64
C VAL A 73 99.70 -77.00 3.47
N THR A 74 98.88 -77.85 2.87
CA THR A 74 98.51 -79.17 3.40
C THR A 74 99.18 -80.25 2.58
N PHE A 75 99.73 -81.24 3.26
CA PHE A 75 100.31 -82.41 2.62
C PHE A 75 99.25 -83.52 2.54
N ILE A 76 99.19 -84.20 1.39
CA ILE A 76 98.38 -85.39 1.18
C ILE A 76 99.31 -86.54 0.78
N ASP A 77 99.22 -87.64 1.52
CA ASP A 77 99.92 -88.87 1.19
C ASP A 77 99.22 -89.58 0.01
N VAL A 78 99.66 -89.27 -1.20
CA VAL A 78 99.10 -89.81 -2.46
C VAL A 78 99.20 -91.34 -2.52
N LEU A 79 100.17 -91.95 -1.82
CA LEU A 79 100.35 -93.40 -1.76
C LEU A 79 99.31 -94.09 -0.87
N ARG A 80 98.85 -93.41 0.20
CA ARG A 80 97.74 -93.92 1.03
C ARG A 80 96.39 -93.86 0.33
N VAL A 81 96.16 -92.81 -0.46
CA VAL A 81 94.92 -92.65 -1.25
C VAL A 81 94.83 -93.74 -2.33
N ARG A 82 95.96 -94.16 -2.94
CA ARG A 82 95.97 -95.25 -3.94
C ARG A 82 95.89 -96.66 -3.35
N ARG A 83 96.59 -96.96 -2.24
CA ARG A 83 96.61 -98.33 -1.67
C ARG A 83 95.24 -98.87 -1.26
N LYS A 84 94.25 -98.01 -0.98
CA LYS A 84 92.87 -98.46 -0.73
C LYS A 84 92.03 -98.61 -2.00
N ALA A 85 92.37 -97.93 -3.08
CA ALA A 85 91.72 -98.12 -4.38
C ALA A 85 92.09 -99.50 -4.98
N ASP A 86 93.34 -99.94 -4.77
CA ASP A 86 93.83 -101.25 -5.24
C ASP A 86 93.42 -102.42 -4.31
N GLN A 87 92.98 -102.15 -3.07
CA GLN A 87 92.51 -103.16 -2.11
C GLN A 87 91.00 -103.44 -2.17
N LEU A 88 90.27 -102.84 -3.13
CA LEU A 88 88.83 -103.03 -3.34
C LEU A 88 88.52 -103.74 -4.67
N GLY A 89 89.34 -104.74 -5.03
CA GLY A 89 88.87 -105.83 -5.88
C GLY A 89 88.06 -106.81 -5.04
N GLU A 90 86.75 -106.92 -5.31
CA GLU A 90 85.79 -107.86 -4.71
C GLU A 90 85.22 -107.53 -3.31
N ARG A 91 84.31 -106.54 -3.25
CA ARG A 91 83.00 -106.70 -2.56
C ARG A 91 82.12 -105.46 -2.76
N GLU A 92 80.83 -105.72 -2.99
CA GLU A 92 79.74 -104.76 -3.13
C GLU A 92 79.56 -103.95 -1.84
N ASP A 93 79.87 -102.64 -1.91
CA ASP A 93 79.31 -101.50 -1.14
C ASP A 93 80.19 -100.25 -1.35
N THR A 94 80.19 -99.69 -2.56
CA THR A 94 81.08 -98.58 -2.98
C THR A 94 80.44 -97.20 -2.87
N THR A 95 79.82 -96.88 -1.73
CA THR A 95 79.29 -95.51 -1.48
C THR A 95 79.81 -94.81 -0.22
N PHE A 96 80.74 -95.41 0.53
CA PHE A 96 81.28 -94.80 1.78
C PHE A 96 82.82 -94.70 1.87
N LEU A 97 83.55 -94.70 0.75
CA LEU A 97 85.02 -94.70 0.79
C LEU A 97 85.69 -93.69 -0.17
N TYR A 98 85.17 -92.47 -0.25
CA TYR A 98 86.00 -91.34 -0.66
C TYR A 98 86.67 -90.76 0.58
N GLU A 99 88.00 -90.85 0.69
CA GLU A 99 88.75 -90.22 1.80
C GLU A 99 88.54 -88.70 1.78
N GLU A 100 88.07 -88.13 2.90
CA GLU A 100 87.90 -86.68 3.03
C GLU A 100 89.25 -85.98 2.88
N VAL A 101 89.35 -85.05 1.92
CA VAL A 101 90.50 -84.17 1.76
C VAL A 101 90.76 -83.44 3.09
N PRO A 102 92.00 -83.41 3.61
CA PRO A 102 92.29 -82.74 4.86
C PRO A 102 91.92 -81.25 4.77
N LYS A 103 91.21 -80.75 5.77
CA LYS A 103 90.81 -79.34 5.87
C LYS A 103 92.06 -78.44 5.93
N CYS A 104 92.03 -77.24 5.33
CA CYS A 104 93.11 -76.25 5.50
C CYS A 104 93.35 -76.02 7.01
N PRO A 105 94.59 -76.13 7.53
CA PRO A 105 94.89 -75.88 8.94
C PRO A 105 94.67 -74.41 9.31
N GLY A 106 94.74 -73.49 8.33
CA GLY A 106 94.46 -72.07 8.54
C GLY A 106 92.97 -71.70 8.55
N CYS A 107 92.18 -72.13 7.55
CA CYS A 107 90.78 -71.68 7.41
C CYS A 107 89.73 -72.78 7.63
N GLY A 108 90.13 -74.02 7.93
CA GLY A 108 89.24 -75.14 8.26
C GLY A 108 88.33 -75.62 7.11
N SER A 109 88.54 -75.14 5.88
CA SER A 109 87.70 -75.46 4.71
C SER A 109 88.50 -76.19 3.65
N THR A 110 87.84 -77.09 2.93
CA THR A 110 88.37 -77.80 1.76
C THR A 110 88.10 -77.06 0.44
N ARG A 111 87.17 -76.08 0.45
CA ARG A 111 86.67 -75.42 -0.78
C ARG A 111 87.73 -74.61 -1.54
N TYR A 112 88.74 -74.10 -0.83
CA TYR A 112 89.73 -73.18 -1.38
C TYR A 112 91.12 -73.82 -1.53
N LEU A 113 91.21 -75.14 -1.44
CA LEU A 113 92.47 -75.86 -1.65
C LEU A 113 92.72 -76.00 -3.16
N ARG A 114 93.93 -75.66 -3.59
CA ARG A 114 94.40 -75.88 -4.97
C ARG A 114 95.60 -76.81 -4.94
N ALA A 115 95.72 -77.67 -5.96
CA ALA A 115 96.85 -78.57 -6.10
C ALA A 115 98.12 -77.81 -6.47
N GLY A 116 99.25 -78.17 -5.84
CA GLY A 116 100.55 -77.54 -6.02
C GLY A 116 100.97 -76.63 -4.88
N VAL A 117 102.28 -76.36 -4.80
CA VAL A 117 102.84 -75.32 -3.92
C VAL A 117 102.77 -73.99 -4.66
N VAL A 118 101.62 -73.33 -4.58
CA VAL A 118 101.40 -72.01 -5.19
C VAL A 118 101.26 -70.97 -4.08
N SER A 119 102.00 -69.87 -4.18
CA SER A 119 101.83 -68.72 -3.27
C SER A 119 100.64 -67.88 -3.71
N PHE A 120 99.61 -67.79 -2.87
CA PHE A 120 98.46 -66.92 -3.06
C PHE A 120 98.59 -65.60 -2.27
N GLN A 121 99.80 -65.27 -1.81
CA GLN A 121 100.03 -64.14 -0.92
C GLN A 121 99.62 -62.80 -1.56
N GLU A 122 99.99 -62.57 -2.82
CA GLU A 122 99.67 -61.34 -3.54
C GLU A 122 98.15 -61.18 -3.73
N GLN A 123 97.45 -62.25 -4.11
CA GLN A 123 95.98 -62.24 -4.26
C GLN A 123 95.27 -61.95 -2.92
N ILE A 124 95.75 -62.55 -1.83
CA ILE A 124 95.21 -62.31 -0.49
C ILE A 124 95.46 -60.86 -0.05
N GLU A 125 96.62 -60.29 -0.39
CA GLU A 125 96.96 -58.90 -0.08
C GLU A 125 96.15 -57.90 -0.92
N GLU A 126 95.95 -58.17 -2.20
CA GLU A 126 95.06 -57.41 -3.09
C GLU A 126 93.62 -57.45 -2.60
N GLU A 127 93.09 -58.62 -2.24
CA GLU A 127 91.76 -58.75 -1.64
C GLU A 127 91.64 -57.97 -0.33
N ARG A 128 92.66 -58.05 0.55
CA ARG A 128 92.70 -57.28 1.80
C ARG A 128 92.74 -55.77 1.53
N ASN A 129 93.49 -55.31 0.54
CA ASN A 129 93.57 -53.90 0.17
C ASN A 129 92.25 -53.43 -0.45
N ALA A 130 91.62 -54.24 -1.31
CA ALA A 130 90.31 -53.96 -1.87
C ALA A 130 89.22 -53.84 -0.79
N ILE A 131 89.25 -54.72 0.23
CA ILE A 131 88.34 -54.64 1.38
C ILE A 131 88.58 -53.34 2.16
N LYS A 132 89.84 -52.99 2.46
CA LYS A 132 90.18 -51.75 3.17
C LYS A 132 89.76 -50.50 2.39
N GLU A 133 89.95 -50.49 1.08
CA GLU A 133 89.50 -49.39 0.22
C GLU A 133 87.99 -49.29 0.17
N PHE A 134 87.29 -50.42 0.07
CA PHE A 134 85.85 -50.47 0.12
C PHE A 134 85.32 -49.90 1.46
N GLU A 135 85.92 -50.29 2.58
CA GLU A 135 85.57 -49.76 3.90
C GLU A 135 85.84 -48.25 4.02
N ARG A 136 86.96 -47.76 3.49
CA ARG A 136 87.28 -46.32 3.44
C ARG A 136 86.24 -45.54 2.62
N ARG A 137 85.76 -46.09 1.50
CA ARG A 137 84.76 -45.44 0.62
C ARG A 137 83.33 -45.57 1.15
N ARG A 138 83.04 -46.60 1.95
CA ARG A 138 81.69 -46.88 2.48
C ARG A 138 81.16 -45.77 3.38
N VAL A 139 81.97 -45.25 4.31
CA VAL A 139 81.53 -44.20 5.25
C VAL A 139 81.14 -42.89 4.54
N PRO A 140 81.96 -42.29 3.65
CA PRO A 140 81.55 -41.09 2.93
C PRO A 140 80.39 -41.33 1.97
N ALA A 141 80.32 -42.48 1.31
CA ALA A 141 79.18 -42.84 0.46
C ALA A 141 77.87 -42.94 1.25
N THR A 142 77.88 -43.60 2.42
CA THR A 142 76.69 -43.67 3.29
C THR A 142 76.29 -42.30 3.85
N ALA A 143 77.26 -41.46 4.23
CA ALA A 143 76.98 -40.09 4.68
C ALA A 143 76.34 -39.24 3.57
N LEU A 144 76.80 -39.39 2.33
CA LEU A 144 76.22 -38.74 1.15
C LEU A 144 74.77 -39.22 0.92
N LEU A 145 74.54 -40.52 0.95
CA LEU A 145 73.19 -41.10 0.82
C LEU A 145 72.24 -40.62 1.92
N GLN A 146 72.70 -40.57 3.18
CA GLN A 146 71.91 -40.05 4.30
C GLN A 146 71.58 -38.56 4.11
N ARG A 147 72.51 -37.75 3.60
CA ARG A 147 72.28 -36.32 3.32
C ARG A 147 71.22 -36.15 2.23
N ILE A 148 71.32 -36.91 1.14
CA ILE A 148 70.32 -36.90 0.06
C ILE A 148 68.95 -37.34 0.60
N ALA A 149 68.90 -38.44 1.36
CA ALA A 149 67.67 -38.96 1.95
C ALA A 149 67.00 -37.95 2.88
N ARG A 150 67.75 -37.33 3.81
CA ARG A 150 67.22 -36.29 4.71
C ARG A 150 66.73 -35.06 3.94
N GLY A 151 67.49 -34.61 2.94
CA GLY A 151 67.08 -33.49 2.09
C GLY A 151 65.81 -33.78 1.28
N PHE A 152 65.68 -35.01 0.76
CA PHE A 152 64.47 -35.46 0.07
C PHE A 152 63.26 -35.50 1.00
N LEU A 153 63.39 -36.11 2.19
CA LEU A 153 62.33 -36.16 3.20
C LEU A 153 61.92 -34.75 3.67
N GLY A 154 62.88 -33.86 3.91
CA GLY A 154 62.60 -32.47 4.28
C GLY A 154 61.80 -31.72 3.21
N ARG A 155 62.15 -31.88 1.92
CA ARG A 155 61.38 -31.31 0.81
C ARG A 155 59.98 -31.91 0.72
N LEU A 156 59.85 -33.21 0.94
CA LEU A 156 58.57 -33.92 0.92
C LEU A 156 57.65 -33.44 2.06
N GLU A 157 58.16 -33.29 3.27
CA GLU A 157 57.44 -32.72 4.41
C GLU A 157 57.07 -31.26 4.17
N PHE A 158 57.98 -30.44 3.64
CA PHE A 158 57.69 -29.06 3.30
C PHE A 158 56.51 -28.95 2.31
N ARG A 159 56.52 -29.76 1.23
CA ARG A 159 55.39 -29.82 0.29
C ARG A 159 54.09 -30.25 0.99
N ARG A 160 54.14 -31.25 1.88
CA ARG A 160 52.96 -31.67 2.66
C ARG A 160 52.42 -30.53 3.53
N ARG A 161 53.29 -29.80 4.24
CA ARG A 161 52.90 -28.65 5.09
C ARG A 161 52.36 -27.49 4.26
N LEU A 162 52.95 -27.21 3.11
CA LEU A 162 52.49 -26.18 2.19
C LEU A 162 51.08 -26.49 1.69
N VAL A 163 50.82 -27.73 1.23
CA VAL A 163 49.48 -28.18 0.83
C VAL A 163 48.49 -28.13 2.00
N ALA A 164 48.89 -28.51 3.21
CA ALA A 164 48.04 -28.43 4.40
C ALA A 164 47.68 -26.98 4.76
N ARG A 165 48.65 -26.06 4.71
CA ARG A 165 48.46 -24.62 4.92
C ARG A 165 47.51 -24.05 3.87
N ASP A 166 47.70 -24.37 2.60
CA ASP A 166 46.81 -23.92 1.52
C ASP A 166 45.38 -24.42 1.71
N ARG A 167 45.20 -25.70 2.10
CA ARG A 167 43.87 -26.24 2.43
C ARG A 167 43.24 -25.50 3.61
N TYR A 168 44.01 -25.19 4.64
CA TYR A 168 43.54 -24.42 5.80
C TYR A 168 43.14 -22.99 5.43
N LEU A 169 43.97 -22.28 4.66
CA LEU A 169 43.67 -20.94 4.16
C LEU A 169 42.44 -20.93 3.26
N ARG A 170 42.28 -21.95 2.38
CA ARG A 170 41.05 -22.09 1.57
C ARG A 170 39.81 -22.26 2.44
N LYS A 171 39.89 -23.01 3.54
CA LYS A 171 38.76 -23.15 4.50
C LYS A 171 38.44 -21.82 5.16
N ILE A 172 39.44 -21.09 5.66
CA ILE A 172 39.26 -19.75 6.25
C ILE A 172 38.66 -18.78 5.24
N ASN A 173 39.24 -18.69 4.04
CA ASN A 173 38.77 -17.78 2.99
C ASN A 173 37.33 -18.10 2.57
N ARG A 174 36.98 -19.38 2.43
CA ARG A 174 35.59 -19.79 2.17
C ARG A 174 34.64 -19.38 3.31
N ALA A 175 35.05 -19.56 4.56
CA ALA A 175 34.25 -19.14 5.72
C ALA A 175 34.11 -17.61 5.79
N ALA A 176 35.20 -16.87 5.60
CA ALA A 176 35.22 -15.42 5.56
C ALA A 176 34.31 -14.87 4.45
N THR A 177 34.40 -15.43 3.23
CA THR A 177 33.51 -15.05 2.12
C THR A 177 32.05 -15.29 2.48
N ARG A 178 31.69 -16.44 3.08
CA ARG A 178 30.31 -16.73 3.51
C ARG A 178 29.81 -15.75 4.58
N ILE A 179 30.66 -15.38 5.53
CA ILE A 179 30.33 -14.40 6.57
C ILE A 179 30.16 -13.01 5.95
N GLN A 180 31.10 -12.58 5.10
CA GLN A 180 31.06 -11.28 4.43
C GLN A 180 29.84 -11.14 3.52
N THR A 181 29.51 -12.16 2.73
CA THR A 181 28.31 -12.13 1.87
C THR A 181 27.04 -12.06 2.70
N ARG A 182 26.94 -12.80 3.82
CA ARG A 182 25.81 -12.71 4.74
C ARG A 182 25.69 -11.31 5.35
N VAL A 183 26.77 -10.74 5.85
CA VAL A 183 26.79 -9.39 6.45
C VAL A 183 26.41 -8.33 5.42
N ARG A 184 26.99 -8.36 4.22
CA ARG A 184 26.62 -7.45 3.12
C ARG A 184 25.14 -7.57 2.77
N GLY A 185 24.62 -8.79 2.67
CA GLY A 185 23.21 -9.04 2.42
C GLY A 185 22.29 -8.52 3.53
N MET A 186 22.66 -8.71 4.80
CA MET A 186 21.91 -8.16 5.94
C MET A 186 21.90 -6.63 5.91
N GLN A 187 23.06 -6.00 5.67
CA GLN A 187 23.17 -4.55 5.58
C GLN A 187 22.37 -3.97 4.40
N ALA A 188 22.37 -4.64 3.25
CA ALA A 188 21.59 -4.23 2.07
C ALA A 188 20.09 -4.30 2.35
N ARG A 189 19.58 -5.42 2.90
CA ARG A 189 18.16 -5.55 3.27
C ARG A 189 17.74 -4.53 4.33
N ARG A 190 18.57 -4.30 5.34
CA ARG A 190 18.30 -3.29 6.37
C ARG A 190 18.23 -1.89 5.73
N ARG A 191 19.16 -1.57 4.83
CA ARG A 191 19.15 -0.32 4.08
C ARG A 191 17.87 -0.13 3.26
N THR A 192 17.44 -1.12 2.48
CA THR A 192 16.23 -1.01 1.66
C THR A 192 14.96 -0.85 2.48
N VAL A 193 14.87 -1.53 3.63
CA VAL A 193 13.75 -1.37 4.57
C VAL A 193 13.72 0.05 5.12
N ILE A 194 14.86 0.61 5.54
CA ILE A 194 14.92 1.97 6.09
C ILE A 194 14.62 3.01 5.02
N GLU A 195 15.16 2.87 3.81
CA GLU A 195 14.85 3.76 2.67
C GLU A 195 13.36 3.70 2.28
N ARG A 196 12.73 2.53 2.38
CA ARG A 196 11.27 2.41 2.22
C ARG A 196 10.53 3.16 3.33
N CYS A 197 10.94 3.00 4.58
CA CYS A 197 10.35 3.69 5.73
C CYS A 197 10.47 5.21 5.62
N LEU A 198 11.63 5.70 5.18
CA LEU A 198 11.86 7.13 4.92
C LEU A 198 10.97 7.67 3.81
N ARG A 199 10.79 6.93 2.72
CA ARG A 199 9.83 7.29 1.66
C ARG A 199 8.39 7.36 2.18
N ILE A 200 7.99 6.39 3.01
CA ILE A 200 6.66 6.45 3.65
C ILE A 200 6.54 7.74 4.46
N ILE A 201 7.53 8.06 5.30
CA ILE A 201 7.50 9.29 6.11
C ILE A 201 7.47 10.55 5.22
N SER A 202 8.21 10.59 4.12
CA SER A 202 8.25 11.76 3.23
C SER A 202 6.92 12.04 2.52
N PHE A 203 6.14 10.99 2.21
CA PHE A 203 4.83 11.13 1.56
C PHE A 203 3.67 11.34 2.54
N MET A 204 3.92 11.25 3.84
CA MET A 204 2.87 11.32 4.85
C MET A 204 2.43 12.74 5.15
N ALA A 205 1.15 12.89 5.49
CA ALA A 205 0.59 14.19 5.85
C ALA A 205 1.31 14.77 7.10
N PRO A 206 1.65 16.07 7.12
CA PRO A 206 2.35 16.70 8.24
C PRO A 206 1.64 16.56 9.60
N GLN A 207 0.31 16.49 9.59
CA GLN A 207 -0.51 16.28 10.79
C GLN A 207 -0.34 14.87 11.39
N ILE A 208 -0.15 13.85 10.54
CA ILE A 208 0.10 12.47 10.99
C ILE A 208 1.53 12.37 11.51
N LEU A 209 2.48 13.01 10.82
CA LEU A 209 3.88 13.04 11.26
C LEU A 209 4.02 13.75 12.60
N SER A 210 3.46 14.95 12.79
CA SER A 210 3.47 15.65 14.07
C SER A 210 2.84 14.83 15.20
N TYR A 211 1.75 14.11 14.94
CA TYR A 211 1.17 13.16 15.90
C TYR A 211 2.12 12.01 16.25
N ALA A 212 2.90 11.50 15.29
CA ALA A 212 3.87 10.42 15.51
C ALA A 212 5.11 10.89 16.29
N LEU A 213 5.51 12.15 16.11
CA LEU A 213 6.64 12.78 16.79
C LEU A 213 6.32 13.24 18.22
N ALA A 214 5.04 13.44 18.54
CA ALA A 214 4.62 13.83 19.88
C ALA A 214 5.09 12.80 20.94
N SER A 215 5.70 13.30 22.02
CA SER A 215 6.15 12.48 23.14
C SER A 215 4.94 11.83 23.84
N ARG A 216 5.06 10.54 24.18
CA ARG A 216 4.07 9.80 24.94
C ARG A 216 4.75 8.98 26.03
N PRO A 217 4.15 8.88 27.23
CA PRO A 217 4.76 8.12 28.32
C PRO A 217 4.85 6.61 28.03
N ASN A 218 3.98 6.07 27.17
CA ASN A 218 3.89 4.64 26.87
C ASN A 218 4.71 4.20 25.65
N GLU A 219 5.37 5.12 24.95
CA GLU A 219 6.11 4.81 23.71
C GLU A 219 7.56 5.29 23.83
N PRO A 220 8.54 4.62 23.19
CA PRO A 220 9.95 5.00 23.32
C PRO A 220 10.22 6.43 22.83
N PRO A 221 11.13 7.20 23.44
CA PRO A 221 11.42 8.55 22.94
C PRO A 221 11.95 8.49 21.50
N VAL A 222 11.44 9.39 20.67
CA VAL A 222 11.77 9.52 19.25
C VAL A 222 12.30 10.92 19.01
N PHE A 223 13.31 11.05 18.15
CA PHE A 223 13.84 12.34 17.74
C PHE A 223 13.59 12.58 16.25
N TRP A 224 13.53 13.86 15.87
CA TRP A 224 13.36 14.26 14.48
C TRP A 224 14.15 15.53 14.17
N TYR A 225 14.46 15.73 12.90
CA TYR A 225 15.26 16.86 12.45
C TYR A 225 14.33 18.02 12.05
N THR A 226 14.64 19.22 12.51
CA THR A 226 13.89 20.44 12.22
C THR A 226 14.39 21.13 10.95
N ASN A 227 15.69 21.03 10.65
CA ASN A 227 16.32 21.68 9.51
C ASN A 227 15.93 20.97 8.19
N THR A 228 15.35 21.72 7.26
CA THR A 228 14.89 21.21 5.96
C THR A 228 16.03 20.77 5.04
N ALA A 229 17.18 21.45 5.09
CA ALA A 229 18.36 21.10 4.30
C ALA A 229 19.01 19.81 4.79
N GLU A 230 19.00 19.57 6.10
CA GLU A 230 19.44 18.29 6.66
C GLU A 230 18.47 17.17 6.33
N LEU A 231 17.17 17.46 6.39
CA LEU A 231 16.12 16.50 6.07
C LEU A 231 16.19 16.04 4.61
N SER A 232 16.52 16.93 3.67
CA SER A 232 16.67 16.58 2.26
C SER A 232 17.84 15.61 2.03
N VAL A 233 18.99 15.85 2.67
CA VAL A 233 20.13 14.93 2.66
C VAL A 233 19.77 13.61 3.33
N PHE A 234 19.02 13.65 4.43
CA PHE A 234 18.58 12.48 5.16
C PHE A 234 17.66 11.57 4.33
N TYR A 235 16.71 12.15 3.58
CA TYR A 235 15.84 11.40 2.67
C TYR A 235 16.57 10.85 1.45
N TRP A 236 17.54 11.59 0.91
CA TRP A 236 18.36 11.12 -0.20
C TRP A 236 19.25 9.94 0.21
N ASN A 237 20.01 10.12 1.31
CA ASN A 237 20.91 9.10 1.82
C ASN A 237 21.18 9.30 3.31
N TYR A 238 20.38 8.63 4.15
CA TYR A 238 20.50 8.71 5.61
C TYR A 238 21.87 8.26 6.14
N ARG A 239 22.58 7.36 5.45
CA ARG A 239 23.93 6.93 5.87
C ARG A 239 24.96 8.02 5.62
N GLU A 240 24.82 8.75 4.52
CA GLU A 240 25.65 9.91 4.22
C GLU A 240 25.44 11.00 5.27
N TYR A 241 24.18 11.25 5.64
CA TYR A 241 23.83 12.16 6.72
C TYR A 241 24.53 11.75 8.03
N VAL A 242 24.35 10.50 8.49
CA VAL A 242 24.98 10.02 9.73
C VAL A 242 26.51 10.11 9.70
N ARG A 243 27.13 9.90 8.53
CA ARG A 243 28.58 10.08 8.36
C ARG A 243 28.99 11.55 8.51
N ARG A 244 28.25 12.48 7.89
CA ARG A 244 28.49 13.93 7.98
C ARG A 244 28.26 14.46 9.39
N SER A 245 27.29 13.91 10.12
CA SER A 245 27.01 14.23 11.52
C SER A 245 28.03 13.63 12.50
N GLY A 246 29.12 13.01 12.02
CA GLY A 246 30.16 12.41 12.86
C GLY A 246 29.67 11.20 13.67
N GLY A 247 28.59 10.52 13.24
CA GLY A 247 28.04 9.36 13.93
C GLY A 247 27.28 9.69 15.23
N ARG A 248 26.89 10.96 15.42
CA ARG A 248 26.03 11.40 16.53
C ARG A 248 24.69 11.88 15.97
N PRO A 249 23.57 11.16 16.15
CA PRO A 249 23.41 9.85 16.80
C PRO A 249 23.93 8.66 15.96
N THR A 250 24.19 7.53 16.62
CA THR A 250 24.73 6.33 15.96
C THR A 250 23.77 5.77 14.90
N LEU A 251 24.32 5.15 13.86
CA LEU A 251 23.52 4.60 12.75
C LEU A 251 22.38 3.68 13.23
N ILE A 252 22.68 2.80 14.20
CA ILE A 252 21.70 1.87 14.76
C ILE A 252 20.56 2.62 15.45
N LYS A 253 20.86 3.69 16.21
CA LYS A 253 19.84 4.53 16.85
C LYS A 253 18.97 5.23 15.82
N VAL A 254 19.57 5.77 14.76
CA VAL A 254 18.85 6.43 13.66
C VAL A 254 17.91 5.45 12.95
N GLU A 255 18.41 4.27 12.58
CA GLU A 255 17.60 3.27 11.89
C GLU A 255 16.43 2.78 12.76
N ASN A 256 16.68 2.52 14.06
CA ASN A 256 15.62 2.11 14.99
C ASN A 256 14.58 3.23 15.19
N ASN A 257 15.03 4.48 15.27
CA ASN A 257 14.17 5.65 15.39
C ASN A 257 13.27 5.81 14.15
N VAL A 258 13.82 5.66 12.95
CA VAL A 258 13.03 5.68 11.69
C VAL A 258 11.97 4.59 11.68
N LEU A 259 12.33 3.36 12.07
CA LEU A 259 11.38 2.24 12.15
C LEU A 259 10.26 2.52 13.16
N GLU A 260 10.58 3.13 14.30
CA GLU A 260 9.59 3.51 15.31
C GLU A 260 8.64 4.60 14.79
N ILE A 261 9.17 5.64 14.15
CA ILE A 261 8.36 6.70 13.54
C ILE A 261 7.41 6.11 12.51
N THR A 262 7.91 5.29 11.58
CA THR A 262 7.07 4.67 10.56
C THR A 262 5.98 3.80 11.18
N ARG A 263 6.29 3.03 12.23
CA ARG A 263 5.27 2.25 12.96
C ARG A 263 4.18 3.13 13.55
N ARG A 264 4.53 4.28 14.16
CA ARG A 264 3.54 5.23 14.71
C ARG A 264 2.70 5.91 13.65
N VAL A 265 3.34 6.33 12.56
CA VAL A 265 2.69 6.95 11.40
C VAL A 265 1.66 6.01 10.81
N LEU A 266 2.04 4.77 10.50
CA LEU A 266 1.13 3.75 9.95
C LEU A 266 0.01 3.40 10.94
N ARG A 267 0.31 3.25 12.23
CA ARG A 267 -0.72 3.00 13.25
C ARG A 267 -1.75 4.12 13.30
N ARG A 268 -1.31 5.38 13.22
CA ARG A 268 -2.22 6.54 13.20
C ARG A 268 -3.04 6.57 11.91
N GLU A 269 -2.42 6.36 10.76
CA GLU A 269 -3.10 6.28 9.48
C GLU A 269 -4.19 5.21 9.50
N HIS A 270 -3.85 3.98 9.90
CA HIS A 270 -4.81 2.89 10.00
C HIS A 270 -5.97 3.23 10.94
N ALA A 271 -5.71 3.85 12.09
CA ALA A 271 -6.78 4.27 13.00
C ALA A 271 -7.73 5.30 12.37
N LEU A 272 -7.21 6.28 11.61
CA LEU A 272 -8.02 7.27 10.91
C LEU A 272 -8.81 6.64 9.76
N VAL A 273 -8.17 5.79 8.96
CA VAL A 273 -8.82 5.05 7.87
C VAL A 273 -9.94 4.17 8.41
N SER A 274 -9.73 3.45 9.51
CA SER A 274 -10.77 2.65 10.15
C SER A 274 -11.97 3.48 10.60
N ARG A 275 -11.75 4.69 11.14
CA ARG A 275 -12.84 5.60 11.51
C ARG A 275 -13.63 6.07 10.28
N ILE A 276 -12.95 6.46 9.21
CA ILE A 276 -13.59 6.87 7.95
C ILE A 276 -14.40 5.72 7.37
N GLN A 277 -13.82 4.52 7.33
CA GLN A 277 -14.51 3.33 6.84
C GLN A 277 -15.73 2.96 7.70
N ALA A 278 -15.64 3.07 9.04
CA ALA A 278 -16.77 2.83 9.93
C ALA A 278 -17.90 3.85 9.69
N HIS A 279 -17.55 5.13 9.54
CA HIS A 279 -18.52 6.18 9.23
C HIS A 279 -19.18 5.96 7.86
N TRP A 280 -18.38 5.62 6.85
CA TRP A 280 -18.87 5.31 5.50
C TRP A 280 -19.82 4.13 5.50
N ARG A 281 -19.46 3.01 6.16
CA ARG A 281 -20.35 1.85 6.32
C ARG A 281 -21.67 2.25 6.98
N GLY A 282 -21.62 3.08 8.03
CA GLY A 282 -22.81 3.61 8.69
C GLY A 282 -23.71 4.45 7.78
N LEU A 283 -23.13 5.33 6.96
CA LEU A 283 -23.88 6.11 5.97
C LEU A 283 -24.52 5.22 4.90
N THR A 284 -23.75 4.29 4.35
CA THR A 284 -24.23 3.33 3.34
C THR A 284 -25.41 2.53 3.88
N THR A 285 -25.31 1.97 5.10
CA THR A 285 -26.42 1.25 5.72
C THR A 285 -27.65 2.13 5.92
N ARG A 286 -27.50 3.40 6.31
CA ARG A 286 -28.62 4.34 6.46
C ARG A 286 -29.31 4.63 5.13
N VAL A 287 -28.56 4.81 4.05
CA VAL A 287 -29.12 5.03 2.70
C VAL A 287 -29.90 3.80 2.25
N VAL A 288 -29.29 2.61 2.34
CA VAL A 288 -29.94 1.34 1.98
C VAL A 288 -31.20 1.12 2.82
N PHE A 289 -31.15 1.38 4.12
CA PHE A 289 -32.28 1.19 5.01
C PHE A 289 -33.42 2.19 4.75
N ARG A 290 -33.11 3.43 4.39
CA ARG A 290 -34.11 4.43 3.97
C ARG A 290 -34.85 3.96 2.72
N GLU A 291 -34.13 3.47 1.72
CA GLU A 291 -34.74 2.96 0.50
C GLU A 291 -35.59 1.71 0.78
N TYR A 292 -35.08 0.78 1.59
CA TYR A 292 -35.87 -0.38 2.05
C TYR A 292 -37.17 0.03 2.77
N LYS A 293 -37.11 1.01 3.68
CA LYS A 293 -38.31 1.54 4.35
C LYS A 293 -39.29 2.18 3.38
N ARG A 294 -38.78 2.90 2.36
CA ARG A 294 -39.60 3.50 1.30
C ARG A 294 -40.35 2.43 0.52
N GLN A 295 -39.66 1.38 0.08
CA GLN A 295 -40.26 0.25 -0.64
C GLN A 295 -41.28 -0.49 0.23
N LYS A 296 -40.98 -0.72 1.51
CA LYS A 296 -41.92 -1.31 2.47
C LYS A 296 -43.17 -0.44 2.69
N GLY A 297 -42.99 0.87 2.74
CA GLY A 297 -44.09 1.85 2.84
C GLY A 297 -44.97 1.87 1.59
N TRP A 298 -44.36 1.84 0.41
CA TRP A 298 -45.05 1.75 -0.87
C TRP A 298 -45.89 0.46 -0.96
N LEU A 299 -45.32 -0.69 -0.58
CA LEU A 299 -46.04 -1.96 -0.53
C LEU A 299 -47.24 -1.91 0.44
N LYS A 300 -47.07 -1.31 1.64
CA LYS A 300 -48.18 -1.10 2.58
C LYS A 300 -49.26 -0.21 1.99
N SER A 301 -48.88 0.87 1.29
CA SER A 301 -49.84 1.76 0.61
C SER A 301 -50.64 1.03 -0.46
N ILE A 302 -49.99 0.17 -1.25
CA ILE A 302 -50.68 -0.67 -2.25
C ILE A 302 -51.71 -1.57 -1.57
N ARG A 303 -51.31 -2.25 -0.48
CA ARG A 303 -52.20 -3.15 0.28
C ARG A 303 -53.38 -2.42 0.94
N GLN A 304 -53.17 -1.19 1.42
CA GLN A 304 -54.21 -0.40 2.10
C GLN A 304 -55.08 0.42 1.14
N SER A 305 -54.63 0.64 -0.10
CA SER A 305 -55.33 1.43 -1.11
C SER A 305 -56.80 1.00 -1.32
N PRO A 306 -57.13 -0.30 -1.45
CA PRO A 306 -58.53 -0.73 -1.56
C PRO A 306 -59.38 -0.35 -0.35
N ALA A 307 -58.87 -0.57 0.87
CA ALA A 307 -59.58 -0.23 2.10
C ALA A 307 -59.86 1.28 2.21
N VAL A 308 -58.87 2.12 1.88
CA VAL A 308 -59.04 3.58 1.86
C VAL A 308 -60.05 4.02 0.80
N LYS A 309 -60.06 3.41 -0.39
CA LYS A 309 -61.06 3.69 -1.43
C LYS A 309 -62.48 3.36 -0.97
N ILE A 310 -62.68 2.20 -0.35
CA ILE A 310 -63.97 1.80 0.24
C ILE A 310 -64.40 2.80 1.31
N GLN A 311 -63.50 3.13 2.26
CA GLN A 311 -63.79 4.12 3.31
C GLN A 311 -64.16 5.49 2.75
N ARG A 312 -63.48 5.96 1.69
CA ARG A 312 -63.82 7.23 1.02
C ARG A 312 -65.22 7.19 0.40
N LEU A 313 -65.58 6.09 -0.27
CA LEU A 313 -66.92 5.92 -0.84
C LEU A 313 -68.00 5.95 0.24
N VAL A 314 -67.79 5.21 1.34
CA VAL A 314 -68.73 5.16 2.47
C VAL A 314 -68.88 6.53 3.15
N ARG A 315 -67.78 7.21 3.45
CA ARG A 315 -67.81 8.56 4.04
C ARG A 315 -68.47 9.57 3.10
N GLY A 316 -68.19 9.46 1.80
CA GLY A 316 -68.84 10.27 0.76
C GLY A 316 -70.34 10.05 0.71
N ASP A 317 -70.81 8.80 0.75
CA ASP A 317 -72.24 8.49 0.78
C ASP A 317 -72.93 9.03 2.04
N ALA A 318 -72.33 8.82 3.21
CA ALA A 318 -72.83 9.34 4.48
C ALA A 318 -72.92 10.88 4.49
N SER A 319 -71.97 11.58 3.85
CA SER A 319 -72.03 13.04 3.70
C SER A 319 -73.16 13.48 2.76
N ARG A 320 -73.34 12.79 1.63
CA ARG A 320 -74.43 13.08 0.67
C ARG A 320 -75.81 12.88 1.29
N ARG A 321 -76.00 11.81 2.08
CA ARG A 321 -77.24 11.58 2.83
C ARG A 321 -77.55 12.74 3.79
N ARG A 322 -76.54 13.21 4.54
CA ARG A 322 -76.68 14.38 5.43
C ARG A 322 -77.04 15.66 4.67
N CYS A 323 -76.37 15.96 3.57
CA CYS A 323 -76.68 17.15 2.76
C CYS A 323 -78.09 17.08 2.14
N ARG A 324 -78.53 15.91 1.65
CA ARG A 324 -79.89 15.72 1.14
C ARG A 324 -80.94 15.95 2.23
N ALA A 325 -80.71 15.44 3.45
CA ALA A 325 -81.61 15.67 4.57
C ALA A 325 -81.74 17.17 4.92
N LEU A 326 -80.64 17.93 4.88
CA LEU A 326 -80.67 19.36 5.13
C LEU A 326 -81.39 20.16 4.02
N GLN A 327 -81.21 19.79 2.75
CA GLN A 327 -81.86 20.46 1.61
C GLN A 327 -83.39 20.39 1.65
N VAL A 328 -83.98 19.34 2.22
CA VAL A 328 -85.43 19.21 2.36
C VAL A 328 -86.02 20.20 3.38
N SER A 329 -85.20 20.72 4.32
CA SER A 329 -85.68 21.57 5.42
C SER A 329 -85.70 23.08 5.13
N THR A 330 -84.92 23.57 4.16
CA THR A 330 -84.74 25.02 3.95
C THR A 330 -85.70 25.59 2.90
N LYS A 331 -86.70 26.37 3.33
CA LYS A 331 -87.56 27.24 2.48
C LYS A 331 -86.80 28.46 1.95
N TYR A 332 -85.70 28.21 1.24
CA TYR A 332 -84.75 29.19 0.71
C TYR A 332 -85.36 30.36 -0.12
N PRO A 333 -86.42 30.21 -0.94
CA PRO A 333 -86.97 31.33 -1.69
C PRO A 333 -87.63 32.40 -0.80
N THR A 334 -88.31 31.98 0.28
CA THR A 334 -89.03 32.90 1.17
C THR A 334 -88.10 33.81 1.98
N GLN A 335 -86.98 33.28 2.45
CA GLN A 335 -85.96 34.05 3.19
C GLN A 335 -85.27 35.08 2.28
N ARG A 336 -85.06 34.75 1.00
CA ARG A 336 -84.44 35.64 0.02
C ARG A 336 -85.34 36.82 -0.37
N GLU A 337 -86.66 36.66 -0.28
CA GLU A 337 -87.61 37.75 -0.47
C GLU A 337 -87.71 38.66 0.75
N ALA A 338 -87.72 38.11 1.96
CA ALA A 338 -87.69 38.88 3.19
C ALA A 338 -86.44 39.80 3.25
N TYR A 339 -85.27 39.26 2.93
CA TYR A 339 -84.03 40.05 2.86
C TYR A 339 -84.08 41.18 1.82
N ARG A 340 -84.67 40.92 0.64
CA ARG A 340 -84.83 41.95 -0.39
C ARG A 340 -85.78 43.08 0.06
N ARG A 341 -86.84 42.76 0.79
CA ARG A 341 -87.78 43.76 1.35
C ARG A 341 -87.11 44.61 2.43
N GLU A 342 -86.30 44.00 3.30
CA GLU A 342 -85.59 44.73 4.35
C GLU A 342 -84.56 45.72 3.78
N MET A 343 -83.80 45.31 2.76
CA MET A 343 -82.83 46.18 2.10
C MET A 343 -83.50 47.36 1.39
N ALA A 344 -84.65 47.14 0.75
CA ALA A 344 -85.43 48.20 0.12
C ALA A 344 -85.98 49.22 1.15
N ALA A 345 -86.42 48.75 2.32
CA ALA A 345 -86.91 49.61 3.40
C ALA A 345 -85.80 50.54 3.95
N ARG A 346 -84.58 50.02 4.15
CA ARG A 346 -83.44 50.83 4.59
C ARG A 346 -83.05 51.91 3.58
N GLU A 347 -83.11 51.58 2.29
CA GLU A 347 -82.82 52.55 1.24
C GLU A 347 -83.85 53.70 1.19
N GLN A 348 -85.12 53.39 1.44
CA GLN A 348 -86.18 54.41 1.54
C GLN A 348 -85.98 55.32 2.75
N GLN A 349 -85.62 54.76 3.92
CA GLN A 349 -85.31 55.54 5.12
C GLN A 349 -84.11 56.48 4.90
N ALA A 350 -83.05 56.00 4.26
CA ALA A 350 -81.88 56.83 3.93
C ALA A 350 -82.24 58.00 3.00
N LYS A 351 -83.09 57.75 1.99
CA LYS A 351 -83.59 58.81 1.08
C LYS A 351 -84.42 59.86 1.83
N ALA A 352 -85.27 59.44 2.76
CA ALA A 352 -86.09 60.35 3.58
C ALA A 352 -85.23 61.25 4.48
N LEU A 353 -84.19 60.69 5.12
CA LEU A 353 -83.25 61.46 5.94
C LEU A 353 -82.46 62.48 5.10
N ALA A 354 -81.95 62.07 3.94
CA ALA A 354 -81.24 62.96 3.04
C ALA A 354 -82.13 64.11 2.53
N PHE A 355 -83.41 63.84 2.29
CA PHE A 355 -84.39 64.88 1.92
C PHE A 355 -84.60 65.88 3.06
N ARG A 356 -84.82 65.41 4.29
CA ARG A 356 -84.98 66.25 5.49
C ARG A 356 -83.77 67.15 5.73
N GLN A 357 -82.56 66.62 5.56
CA GLN A 357 -81.32 67.38 5.71
C GLN A 357 -81.20 68.50 4.67
N ARG A 358 -81.54 68.23 3.40
CA ARG A 358 -81.57 69.26 2.34
C ARG A 358 -82.58 70.37 2.64
N LEU A 359 -83.74 69.99 3.18
CA LEU A 359 -84.79 70.94 3.56
C LEU A 359 -84.33 71.86 4.70
N MET A 360 -83.70 71.29 5.73
CA MET A 360 -83.11 72.04 6.84
C MET A 360 -81.97 72.97 6.38
N ALA A 361 -81.14 72.53 5.43
CA ALA A 361 -80.06 73.36 4.87
C ALA A 361 -80.62 74.58 4.13
N LYS A 362 -81.66 74.40 3.30
CA LYS A 362 -82.35 75.51 2.63
C LYS A 362 -82.98 76.48 3.62
N TYR A 363 -83.63 75.97 4.68
CA TYR A 363 -84.22 76.82 5.71
C TYR A 363 -83.16 77.66 6.44
N LYS A 364 -82.02 77.07 6.79
CA LYS A 364 -80.89 77.79 7.41
C LYS A 364 -80.32 78.88 6.49
N GLN A 365 -80.17 78.59 5.19
CA GLN A 365 -79.74 79.60 4.21
C GLN A 365 -80.74 80.74 4.10
N GLN A 366 -82.05 80.44 4.01
CA GLN A 366 -83.10 81.46 3.96
C GLN A 366 -83.10 82.34 5.22
N PHE A 367 -82.90 81.74 6.39
CA PHE A 367 -82.81 82.46 7.66
C PHE A 367 -81.58 83.37 7.73
N GLN A 368 -80.42 82.90 7.25
CA GLN A 368 -79.21 83.72 7.15
C GLN A 368 -79.39 84.90 6.20
N ILE A 369 -80.00 84.69 5.04
CA ILE A 369 -80.34 85.76 4.08
C ILE A 369 -81.27 86.77 4.76
N ASN A 370 -82.39 86.35 5.36
CA ASN A 370 -83.30 87.28 6.02
C ASN A 370 -82.65 88.08 7.18
N ARG A 371 -81.70 87.46 7.89
CA ARG A 371 -80.90 88.14 8.93
C ARG A 371 -79.97 89.19 8.33
N THR A 372 -79.26 88.88 7.24
CA THR A 372 -78.36 89.84 6.58
C THR A 372 -79.14 90.96 5.88
N THR A 373 -80.28 90.66 5.25
CA THR A 373 -81.15 91.68 4.63
C THR A 373 -81.72 92.64 5.68
N ARG A 374 -82.04 92.18 6.89
CA ARG A 374 -82.47 93.06 8.00
C ARG A 374 -81.34 93.95 8.55
N MET A 375 -80.07 93.57 8.40
CA MET A 375 -78.94 94.41 8.81
C MET A 375 -78.51 95.42 7.74
N LEU A 376 -78.92 95.22 6.48
CA LEU A 376 -78.57 96.08 5.34
C LEU A 376 -79.63 97.15 5.02
N VAL A 377 -80.73 97.26 5.80
CA VAL A 377 -81.75 98.30 5.64
C VAL A 377 -81.69 99.28 6.82
N PRO A 378 -80.96 100.42 6.70
CA PRO A 378 -81.14 101.55 7.60
C PRO A 378 -82.46 102.27 7.29
N SER A 379 -83.22 102.54 8.36
CA SER A 379 -84.33 103.49 8.38
C SER A 379 -83.85 104.88 7.88
N LEU A 380 -84.28 105.29 6.68
CA LEU A 380 -84.24 106.69 6.26
C LEU A 380 -85.58 107.10 5.64
N THR A 381 -86.16 108.09 6.29
CA THR A 381 -87.35 108.87 5.96
C THR A 381 -87.07 109.90 4.86
N ASN A 382 -88.03 110.02 3.92
CA ASN A 382 -88.51 111.23 3.21
C ASN A 382 -87.50 112.25 2.63
N THR A 383 -87.45 112.41 1.29
CA THR A 383 -88.18 113.45 0.51
C THR A 383 -87.63 113.66 -0.92
N ALA A 384 -88.57 113.91 -1.84
CA ALA A 384 -88.53 114.81 -3.01
C ALA A 384 -87.84 114.43 -4.35
N LYS A 385 -88.74 114.27 -5.35
CA LYS A 385 -88.82 114.93 -6.68
C LYS A 385 -87.88 114.52 -7.84
N LYS A 386 -88.56 113.95 -8.86
CA LYS A 386 -88.73 114.46 -10.25
C LYS A 386 -87.49 114.52 -11.16
N TYR A 387 -87.42 113.62 -12.15
CA TYR A 387 -87.49 113.85 -13.62
C TYR A 387 -87.00 112.58 -14.35
N GLY A 388 -87.57 112.30 -15.52
CA GLY A 388 -87.24 111.13 -16.34
C GLY A 388 -86.16 111.36 -17.37
N ILE A 389 -86.00 110.34 -18.22
CA ILE A 389 -85.39 110.25 -19.57
C ILE A 389 -84.24 109.22 -19.68
N ASN A 390 -84.34 108.47 -20.77
CA ASN A 390 -83.60 107.34 -21.31
C ASN A 390 -82.08 107.53 -21.51
N SER A 391 -81.32 106.42 -21.56
CA SER A 391 -80.25 106.06 -22.54
C SER A 391 -79.33 104.98 -21.90
N ILE A 392 -79.22 103.77 -22.45
CA ILE A 392 -78.22 103.30 -23.43
C ILE A 392 -76.84 102.97 -22.82
N ASP A 393 -76.49 101.69 -23.01
CA ASP A 393 -75.20 101.04 -23.28
C ASP A 393 -74.04 100.88 -22.27
N GLU A 394 -73.52 99.65 -22.35
CA GLU A 394 -72.14 99.16 -22.29
C GLU A 394 -71.43 98.82 -20.97
N ASP A 395 -71.01 97.54 -20.91
CA ASP A 395 -69.68 96.99 -20.61
C ASP A 395 -68.96 97.43 -19.32
N ASP A 396 -68.52 96.50 -18.46
CA ASP A 396 -67.30 95.72 -18.68
C ASP A 396 -66.87 94.92 -17.43
N GLU A 397 -66.26 93.77 -17.70
CA GLU A 397 -65.16 93.07 -17.01
C GLU A 397 -65.03 92.98 -15.47
N GLY A 398 -64.84 91.72 -15.04
CA GLY A 398 -63.57 91.33 -14.44
C GLY A 398 -63.48 91.24 -12.91
N ALA A 399 -63.46 90.01 -12.37
CA ALA A 399 -62.40 89.59 -11.44
C ALA A 399 -62.52 88.11 -11.05
N LEU A 400 -61.46 87.39 -11.40
CA LEU A 400 -61.11 86.00 -11.11
C LEU A 400 -60.85 85.72 -9.62
N GLY A 401 -61.00 84.46 -9.21
CA GLY A 401 -60.33 83.92 -8.01
C GLY A 401 -60.70 82.46 -7.70
N PRO A 402 -59.77 81.60 -7.23
CA PRO A 402 -59.41 80.40 -7.98
C PRO A 402 -59.76 79.04 -7.32
N GLU A 403 -59.80 78.03 -8.19
CA GLU A 403 -59.91 76.60 -7.90
C GLU A 403 -58.62 76.01 -7.30
N THR A 404 -58.74 75.08 -6.36
CA THR A 404 -57.65 74.14 -6.03
C THR A 404 -58.20 72.71 -5.89
N HIS A 405 -57.93 71.88 -6.89
CA HIS A 405 -58.00 70.42 -6.83
C HIS A 405 -56.59 69.87 -6.61
N SER A 406 -56.37 69.08 -5.56
CA SER A 406 -55.18 68.25 -5.42
C SER A 406 -55.58 66.76 -5.38
N HIS A 407 -55.08 66.02 -6.37
CA HIS A 407 -55.22 64.58 -6.53
C HIS A 407 -53.81 64.00 -6.38
N ILE A 408 -53.55 63.26 -5.29
CA ILE A 408 -52.26 62.59 -5.07
C ILE A 408 -52.39 61.14 -5.54
N GLN A 409 -51.58 60.78 -6.54
CA GLN A 409 -51.35 59.40 -7.00
C GLN A 409 -50.01 58.92 -6.44
N HIS A 410 -50.00 57.75 -5.79
CA HIS A 410 -48.78 57.02 -5.47
C HIS A 410 -48.47 56.01 -6.58
N SER A 411 -47.33 56.19 -7.24
CA SER A 411 -46.74 55.24 -8.20
C SER A 411 -45.53 54.56 -7.55
N LEU A 412 -45.56 53.23 -7.47
CA LEU A 412 -44.46 52.37 -7.01
C LEU A 412 -43.49 52.11 -8.17
N LYS A 413 -42.23 52.52 -7.99
CA LYS A 413 -41.08 52.12 -8.81
C LYS A 413 -40.44 50.87 -8.19
N SER A 414 -40.33 49.79 -8.95
CA SER A 414 -39.50 48.62 -8.63
C SER A 414 -38.29 48.58 -9.55
N SER A 415 -37.11 48.53 -8.92
CA SER A 415 -35.80 48.37 -9.54
C SER A 415 -35.54 46.92 -9.95
N SER A 416 -34.82 46.74 -11.05
CA SER A 416 -34.31 45.48 -11.59
C SER A 416 -32.97 45.06 -10.95
N SER A 417 -32.72 43.75 -10.86
CA SER A 417 -31.45 43.10 -11.27
C SER A 417 -31.47 41.57 -11.06
N ASN A 418 -31.31 40.84 -12.17
CA ASN A 418 -30.45 39.67 -12.48
C ASN A 418 -29.91 38.78 -11.33
N ASP A 419 -29.69 37.46 -11.44
CA ASP A 419 -29.43 36.62 -12.62
C ASP A 419 -29.50 35.10 -12.29
N ARG A 420 -29.70 34.29 -13.36
CA ARG A 420 -29.31 32.87 -13.60
C ARG A 420 -29.84 31.71 -12.73
N SER A 421 -30.57 30.78 -13.35
CA SER A 421 -29.99 29.53 -13.92
C SER A 421 -31.04 28.53 -14.45
N THR A 422 -30.72 27.99 -15.64
CA THR A 422 -30.95 26.62 -16.16
C THR A 422 -32.35 26.02 -16.34
N GLY A 423 -32.60 25.56 -17.57
CA GLY A 423 -33.08 24.18 -17.80
C GLY A 423 -34.48 24.02 -18.40
N GLU A 424 -34.51 23.78 -19.73
CA GLU A 424 -35.42 22.86 -20.45
C GLU A 424 -36.94 22.95 -20.21
N SER A 425 -37.71 23.36 -21.22
CA SER A 425 -38.52 22.44 -22.05
C SER A 425 -39.58 23.14 -22.94
N LYS A 426 -39.69 22.57 -24.16
CA LYS A 426 -40.89 22.41 -25.01
C LYS A 426 -41.44 23.55 -25.88
N ALA A 427 -41.43 23.18 -27.16
CA ALA A 427 -42.13 23.67 -28.33
C ALA A 427 -43.61 24.06 -28.18
N TRP A 428 -44.02 24.87 -29.14
CA TRP A 428 -45.27 25.61 -29.30
C TRP A 428 -46.55 24.76 -29.39
N SER A 429 -47.65 25.31 -28.85
CA SER A 429 -48.96 25.25 -29.51
C SER A 429 -49.71 26.56 -29.27
N GLY A 430 -50.12 27.20 -30.35
CA GLY A 430 -50.88 28.44 -30.33
C GLY A 430 -52.34 28.19 -29.97
N THR A 431 -52.85 28.92 -28.99
CA THR A 431 -54.28 29.25 -28.90
C THR A 431 -54.40 30.52 -28.06
N MET A 432 -54.95 31.59 -28.65
CA MET A 432 -55.28 32.84 -27.95
C MET A 432 -56.20 32.55 -26.75
N PRO A 433 -56.00 33.19 -25.58
CA PRO A 433 -56.91 33.02 -24.46
C PRO A 433 -58.28 33.65 -24.78
N PRO A 434 -59.41 32.99 -24.44
CA PRO A 434 -60.74 33.52 -24.69
C PRO A 434 -60.99 34.80 -23.87
N ARG A 435 -61.54 35.84 -24.54
CA ARG A 435 -61.98 37.09 -23.91
C ARG A 435 -62.99 36.82 -22.79
N ASN A 436 -62.80 37.49 -21.66
CA ASN A 436 -63.63 37.36 -20.47
C ASN A 436 -65.13 37.62 -20.79
N PRO A 437 -66.03 36.65 -20.56
CA PRO A 437 -67.46 36.78 -20.89
C PRO A 437 -68.17 37.92 -20.14
N ASN A 438 -67.61 38.37 -19.02
CA ASN A 438 -68.16 39.51 -18.27
C ASN A 438 -67.93 40.86 -18.97
N ALA A 439 -66.86 41.00 -19.75
CA ALA A 439 -66.57 42.23 -20.50
C ALA A 439 -67.55 42.43 -21.68
N ILE A 440 -67.96 41.32 -22.31
CA ILE A 440 -68.96 41.32 -23.39
C ILE A 440 -70.33 41.70 -22.83
N ARG A 441 -70.69 41.15 -21.66
CA ARG A 441 -71.97 41.43 -20.98
C ARG A 441 -72.08 42.90 -20.54
N PHE A 442 -70.98 43.50 -20.07
CA PHE A 442 -70.95 44.90 -19.65
C PHE A 442 -71.08 45.87 -20.84
N ALA A 443 -70.42 45.57 -21.96
CA ALA A 443 -70.55 46.36 -23.18
C ALA A 443 -71.98 46.31 -23.77
N GLN A 444 -72.67 45.18 -23.60
CA GLN A 444 -74.05 45.00 -24.06
C GLN A 444 -75.06 45.77 -23.20
N ILE A 445 -74.87 45.80 -21.87
CA ILE A 445 -75.71 46.59 -20.95
C ILE A 445 -75.52 48.09 -21.16
N LYS A 446 -74.28 48.54 -21.40
CA LYS A 446 -73.97 49.94 -21.67
C LYS A 446 -74.66 50.45 -22.95
N ARG A 447 -74.64 49.66 -24.04
CA ARG A 447 -75.36 49.98 -25.29
C ARG A 447 -76.88 49.99 -25.13
N GLN A 448 -77.44 49.15 -24.24
CA GLN A 448 -78.88 49.12 -23.98
C GLN A 448 -79.38 50.33 -23.18
N LEU A 449 -78.54 50.91 -22.32
CA LEU A 449 -78.88 52.09 -21.51
C LEU A 449 -78.66 53.41 -22.25
N GLU A 450 -77.69 53.46 -23.17
CA GLU A 450 -77.41 54.65 -23.98
C GLU A 450 -78.36 54.76 -25.20
N GLY A 451 -78.98 53.65 -25.65
CA GLY A 451 -79.81 53.60 -26.85
C GLY A 451 -81.31 53.91 -26.67
N LYS A 452 -81.83 54.08 -25.45
CA LYS A 452 -83.27 54.32 -25.22
C LYS A 452 -83.49 55.39 -24.16
N ARG A 453 -83.87 56.58 -24.65
CA ARG A 453 -84.36 57.80 -23.97
C ARG A 453 -83.33 58.93 -23.88
N GLY A 454 -83.40 59.76 -24.91
CA GLY A 454 -82.83 61.10 -24.96
C GLY A 454 -83.31 61.98 -23.81
N ARG A 455 -82.47 62.97 -23.53
CA ARG A 455 -82.58 63.97 -22.48
C ARG A 455 -83.93 64.70 -22.56
N LEU A 456 -84.77 64.54 -21.53
CA LEU A 456 -85.82 65.51 -21.21
C LEU A 456 -85.45 66.14 -19.86
N ARG A 457 -84.81 67.32 -19.95
CA ARG A 457 -84.64 68.26 -18.83
C ARG A 457 -85.83 69.21 -18.83
N GLY A 458 -86.50 69.36 -17.70
CA GLY A 458 -87.53 70.39 -17.51
C GLY A 458 -88.29 70.27 -16.18
N PRO A 459 -88.84 71.39 -15.68
CA PRO A 459 -89.45 71.52 -14.34
C PRO A 459 -90.72 70.67 -14.12
N ARG A 460 -91.36 70.15 -15.17
CA ARG A 460 -92.57 69.30 -15.07
C ARG A 460 -92.32 67.92 -14.43
N VAL A 461 -91.12 67.36 -14.52
CA VAL A 461 -90.78 66.08 -13.84
C VAL A 461 -90.67 66.26 -12.33
N HIS A 462 -90.28 67.45 -11.86
CA HIS A 462 -90.14 67.74 -10.43
C HIS A 462 -91.50 67.93 -9.74
N ILE A 463 -92.50 68.44 -10.46
CA ILE A 463 -93.87 68.65 -9.95
C ILE A 463 -94.60 67.30 -9.83
N LEU A 464 -94.47 66.41 -10.81
CA LEU A 464 -95.01 65.03 -10.75
C LEU A 464 -94.35 64.17 -9.66
N LYS A 465 -93.05 64.35 -9.43
CA LYS A 465 -92.37 63.70 -8.30
C LYS A 465 -92.86 64.24 -6.94
N ALA A 466 -93.17 65.52 -6.82
CA ALA A 466 -93.59 66.12 -5.55
C ALA A 466 -94.99 65.65 -5.11
N GLN A 467 -95.90 65.38 -6.05
CA GLN A 467 -97.26 64.93 -5.76
C GLN A 467 -97.36 63.44 -5.35
N MET A 468 -96.35 62.62 -5.67
CA MET A 468 -96.27 61.23 -5.21
C MET A 468 -95.82 61.06 -3.74
N TYR A 469 -95.31 62.11 -3.09
CA TYR A 469 -94.79 62.05 -1.72
C TYR A 469 -95.68 62.78 -0.69
N ALA A 470 -96.93 63.09 -1.02
CA ALA A 470 -97.88 63.63 -0.06
C ALA A 470 -98.38 62.51 0.87
N PRO A 471 -98.14 62.57 2.20
CA PRO A 471 -98.59 61.54 3.12
C PRO A 471 -100.11 61.63 3.37
N ILE A 472 -100.80 60.50 3.16
CA ILE A 472 -102.13 60.26 3.73
C ILE A 472 -101.92 60.09 5.24
N THR A 473 -102.56 60.96 6.02
CA THR A 473 -102.51 60.93 7.48
C THR A 473 -103.69 60.14 8.00
N GLU A 474 -103.41 59.32 9.02
CA GLU A 474 -104.27 58.68 10.04
C GLU A 474 -103.74 57.25 10.28
N ALA A 475 -103.68 56.67 11.47
CA ALA A 475 -103.67 57.15 12.85
C ALA A 475 -103.34 55.91 13.69
N SER A 476 -102.51 56.06 14.74
CA SER A 476 -102.45 55.18 15.94
C SER A 476 -102.04 53.69 15.68
N THR A 477 -101.41 52.89 16.54
CA THR A 477 -101.37 52.78 18.00
C THR A 477 -100.22 51.81 18.38
N GLN A 478 -99.46 52.19 19.42
CA GLN A 478 -98.81 51.38 20.46
C GLN A 478 -97.76 50.28 20.19
N VAL A 479 -96.75 50.36 21.07
CA VAL A 479 -95.64 49.46 21.38
C VAL A 479 -96.04 48.58 22.59
N PRO A 480 -95.57 47.33 22.68
CA PRO A 480 -94.75 46.90 23.84
C PRO A 480 -93.54 46.04 23.38
N VAL A 481 -92.32 46.27 23.86
CA VAL A 481 -91.66 45.81 25.12
C VAL A 481 -91.66 44.30 25.31
N ASP A 482 -90.44 43.76 25.23
CA ASP A 482 -89.81 42.56 25.82
C ASP A 482 -90.63 41.30 26.16
N ASP A 483 -90.11 40.14 25.73
CA ASP A 483 -89.64 39.14 26.69
C ASP A 483 -88.61 38.17 26.09
N ARG A 484 -87.46 38.10 26.77
CA ARG A 484 -86.48 37.03 26.68
C ARG A 484 -86.87 35.95 27.69
N GLN A 485 -87.13 34.73 27.24
CA GLN A 485 -86.91 33.52 28.02
C GLN A 485 -86.43 32.38 27.11
N CYS A 486 -85.59 31.51 27.70
CA CYS A 486 -85.11 30.20 27.24
C CYS A 486 -83.81 30.18 26.42
#